data_AF-A0A8T1TV32-F1
#
_entry.id   AF-A0A8T1TV32-F1
#
_cell.length_a   1.000
_cell.length_b   1.000
_cell.length_c   1.000
_cell.angle_alpha   90.00
_cell.angle_beta   90.00
_cell.angle_gamma   90.00
#
_symmetry.space_group_name_H-M   'P 1'
#
loop_
_entity.id
_entity.type
_entity.pdbx_description
1 polymer ?
#
loop_
_entity_poly.entity_id
_entity_poly.type
_entity_poly.pdbx_seq_one_letter_code
_entity_poly.pdbx_strand_id
1 'polypeptide(L)'
;MPYYACVMLEELVNQQCESRLQALRSEAGTTSNFEDESNTVAAFLAANDQAGRERALLSLDSKVFMTIQRLLATNYAEDWRRLLANASVDLVAVVTK
;
A
#
# COMPACT_ATOMS: atom_id res chain seq x y z
N MET A 1 -1.12 21.09 -42.21
CA MET A 1 -1.54 21.70 -40.94
C MET A 1 -1.90 20.59 -39.95
N PRO A 2 -0.96 20.06 -39.14
CA PRO A 2 -1.26 18.97 -38.21
C PRO A 2 -1.13 19.37 -36.72
N TYR A 3 -1.01 20.66 -36.40
CA TYR A 3 -0.78 21.09 -35.02
C TYR A 3 -2.01 20.87 -34.14
N TYR A 4 -3.21 21.08 -34.70
CA TYR A 4 -4.48 20.94 -33.98
C TYR A 4 -4.79 19.48 -33.61
N ALA A 5 -4.40 18.53 -34.48
CA ALA A 5 -4.63 17.11 -34.24
C ALA A 5 -3.76 16.57 -33.09
N CYS A 6 -2.51 17.03 -32.98
CA CYS A 6 -1.63 16.65 -31.89
C CYS A 6 -2.11 17.19 -30.54
N VAL A 7 -2.52 18.47 -30.49
CA VAL A 7 -3.04 19.09 -29.26
C VAL A 7 -4.32 18.39 -28.79
N MET A 8 -5.23 18.06 -29.71
CA MET A 8 -6.44 17.33 -29.37
C MET A 8 -6.19 15.90 -28.86
N LEU A 9 -5.20 15.21 -29.42
CA LEU A 9 -4.82 13.88 -28.95
C LEU A 9 -4.21 13.94 -27.53
N GLU A 10 -3.40 14.96 -27.26
CA GLU A 10 -2.78 15.17 -25.95
C GLU A 10 -3.83 15.48 -24.87
N GLU A 11 -4.81 16.34 -25.17
CA GLU A 11 -5.92 16.61 -24.27
C GLU A 11 -6.79 15.37 -24.01
N LEU A 12 -7.05 14.56 -25.03
CA LEU A 12 -7.84 13.33 -24.89
C LEU A 12 -7.14 12.30 -23.99
N VAL A 13 -5.82 12.14 -24.16
CA VAL A 13 -5.00 11.25 -23.32
C VAL A 13 -4.96 11.75 -21.88
N ASN A 14 -4.83 13.06 -21.67
CA ASN A 14 -4.86 13.66 -20.33
C ASN A 14 -6.21 13.42 -19.64
N GLN A 15 -7.33 13.65 -20.33
CA GLN A 15 -8.66 13.40 -19.77
C GLN A 15 -8.87 11.92 -19.42
N GLN A 16 -8.37 11.00 -20.24
CA GLN A 16 -8.46 9.57 -19.96
C GLN A 16 -7.60 9.15 -18.76
N CYS A 17 -6.42 9.73 -18.60
CA CYS A 17 -5.57 9.53 -17.42
C CYS A 17 -6.21 10.07 -16.15
N GLU A 18 -6.76 11.29 -16.18
CA GLU A 18 -7.44 11.88 -15.02
C GLU A 18 -8.71 11.10 -14.65
N SER A 19 -9.50 10.66 -15.62
CA SER A 19 -10.69 9.87 -15.37
C SER A 19 -10.35 8.52 -14.72
N ARG A 20 -9.26 7.87 -15.16
CA ARG A 20 -8.76 6.64 -14.52
C ARG A 20 -8.21 6.87 -13.12
N LEU A 21 -7.49 7.98 -12.90
CA LEU A 21 -7.02 8.37 -11.57
C LEU A 21 -8.19 8.65 -10.62
N GLN A 22 -9.24 9.30 -11.10
CA GLN A 22 -10.46 9.54 -10.35
C GLN A 22 -11.21 8.23 -10.06
N ALA A 23 -11.33 7.33 -11.03
CA ALA A 23 -11.95 6.01 -10.82
C ALA A 23 -11.20 5.19 -9.77
N LEU A 24 -9.86 5.15 -9.82
CA LEU A 24 -9.04 4.51 -8.78
C LEU A 24 -9.23 5.17 -7.41
N ARG A 25 -9.42 6.49 -7.36
CA ARG A 25 -9.66 7.23 -6.12
C ARG A 25 -11.06 6.98 -5.55
N SER A 26 -12.06 6.82 -6.42
CA SER A 26 -13.43 6.46 -6.05
C SER A 26 -13.55 4.99 -5.63
N GLU A 27 -12.78 4.08 -6.24
CA GLU A 27 -12.66 2.68 -5.80
C GLU A 27 -11.89 2.57 -4.47
N ALA A 28 -10.87 3.42 -4.27
CA ALA A 28 -10.21 3.60 -2.97
C ALA A 28 -11.09 4.33 -1.94
N GLY A 29 -12.23 4.88 -2.37
CA GLY A 29 -13.28 5.48 -1.54
C GLY A 29 -14.15 4.47 -0.80
N THR A 30 -13.66 3.26 -0.55
CA THR A 30 -14.24 2.39 0.49
C THR A 30 -13.68 2.86 1.83
N THR A 31 -14.35 3.83 2.43
CA THR A 31 -14.08 4.51 3.71
C THR A 31 -14.18 3.59 4.95
N SER A 32 -13.90 2.29 4.81
CA SER A 32 -13.97 1.30 5.88
C SER A 32 -12.60 0.79 6.37
N ASN A 33 -11.50 1.03 5.64
CA ASN A 33 -10.22 0.36 5.94
C ASN A 33 -9.10 1.27 6.44
N PHE A 34 -9.19 2.59 6.27
CA PHE A 34 -8.08 3.50 6.61
C PHE A 34 -7.82 3.62 8.13
N GLU A 35 -8.88 3.56 8.95
CA GLU A 35 -8.72 3.51 10.40
C GLU A 35 -8.06 2.20 10.84
N ASP A 36 -8.46 1.07 10.25
CA ASP A 36 -7.92 -0.24 10.59
C ASP A 36 -6.45 -0.38 10.12
N GLU A 37 -6.12 0.16 8.94
CA GLU A 37 -4.75 0.23 8.42
C GLU A 37 -3.83 1.12 9.28
N SER A 38 -4.32 2.29 9.71
CA SER A 38 -3.57 3.17 10.61
C SER A 38 -3.38 2.53 11.99
N ASN A 39 -4.42 1.87 12.50
CA ASN A 39 -4.40 1.21 13.81
C ASN A 39 -3.47 -0.01 13.83
N THR A 40 -3.39 -0.75 12.74
CA THR A 40 -2.49 -1.91 12.59
C THR A 40 -1.03 -1.48 12.39
N VAL A 41 -0.78 -0.36 11.71
CA VAL A 41 0.56 0.26 11.67
C VAL A 41 0.95 0.79 13.04
N ALA A 42 0.02 1.39 13.79
CA ALA A 42 0.25 1.78 15.17
C ALA A 42 0.52 0.58 16.08
N ALA A 43 -0.21 -0.52 15.91
CA ALA A 43 0.04 -1.77 16.65
C ALA A 43 1.40 -2.38 16.30
N PHE A 44 1.81 -2.33 15.02
CA PHE A 44 3.13 -2.73 14.56
C PHE A 44 4.24 -1.89 15.21
N LEU A 45 4.08 -0.57 15.25
CA LEU A 45 5.05 0.34 15.86
C LEU A 45 5.08 0.23 17.39
N ALA A 46 3.94 -0.01 18.02
CA ALA A 46 3.80 -0.19 19.47
C ALA A 46 4.32 -1.55 19.95
N ALA A 47 4.32 -2.58 19.09
CA ALA A 47 4.89 -3.88 19.40
C ALA A 47 6.41 -3.77 19.57
N ASN A 48 6.90 -4.07 20.78
CA ASN A 48 8.32 -4.08 21.10
C ASN A 48 9.01 -5.42 20.76
N ASP A 49 8.24 -6.47 20.47
CA ASP A 49 8.73 -7.80 20.16
C ASP A 49 8.46 -8.19 18.70
N GLN A 50 9.42 -8.92 18.11
CA GLN A 50 9.36 -9.38 16.71
C GLN A 50 8.12 -10.24 16.46
N ALA A 51 7.79 -11.14 17.40
CA ALA A 51 6.65 -12.04 17.27
C ALA A 51 5.31 -11.28 17.26
N GLY A 52 5.20 -10.21 18.05
CA GLY A 52 4.03 -9.31 18.06
C GLY A 52 3.87 -8.58 16.75
N ARG A 53 4.96 -8.06 16.17
CA ARG A 53 4.95 -7.40 14.86
C ARG A 53 4.55 -8.35 13.74
N GLU A 54 5.11 -9.55 13.73
CA GLU A 54 4.77 -10.58 12.74
C GLU A 54 3.33 -11.05 12.89
N ARG A 55 2.85 -11.28 14.12
CA ARG A 55 1.48 -11.69 14.38
C ARG A 55 0.47 -10.63 13.92
N ALA A 56 0.76 -9.36 14.17
CA ALA A 56 -0.07 -8.24 13.71
C ALA A 56 -0.17 -8.19 12.18
N LEU A 57 0.90 -8.58 11.47
CA LEU A 57 0.93 -8.63 10.01
C LEU A 57 0.26 -9.89 9.44
N LEU A 58 0.50 -11.05 10.05
CA LEU A 58 -0.06 -12.33 9.64
C LEU A 58 -1.56 -12.45 9.93
N SER A 59 -2.08 -11.66 10.86
CA SER A 59 -3.54 -11.57 11.10
C SER A 59 -4.29 -10.75 10.07
N LEU A 60 -3.59 -10.05 9.17
CA LEU A 60 -4.22 -9.19 8.16
C LEU A 60 -4.71 -10.01 6.97
N ASP A 61 -5.81 -9.54 6.38
CA ASP A 61 -6.23 -10.01 5.07
C ASP A 61 -5.18 -9.65 4.01
N SER A 62 -5.02 -10.49 2.98
CA SER A 62 -4.02 -10.32 1.92
C SER A 62 -4.07 -8.95 1.25
N LYS A 63 -5.26 -8.36 1.07
CA LYS A 63 -5.41 -7.04 0.46
C LYS A 63 -4.91 -5.93 1.38
N VAL A 64 -5.21 -6.04 2.68
CA VAL A 64 -4.81 -5.06 3.70
C VAL A 64 -3.30 -5.17 3.95
N PHE A 65 -2.78 -6.39 4.03
CA PHE A 65 -1.35 -6.67 4.16
C PHE A 65 -0.52 -5.98 3.08
N MET A 66 -0.93 -6.06 1.81
CA MET A 66 -0.24 -5.38 0.69
C MET A 66 -0.21 -3.85 0.87
N THR A 67 -1.32 -3.25 1.31
CA THR A 67 -1.40 -1.81 1.58
C THR A 67 -0.47 -1.41 2.74
N ILE A 68 -0.49 -2.18 3.82
CA ILE A 68 0.32 -1.95 5.03
C ILE A 68 1.79 -2.13 4.72
N GLN A 69 2.17 -3.18 3.99
CA GLN A 69 3.53 -3.41 3.53
C GLN A 69 4.04 -2.22 2.73
N ARG A 70 3.24 -1.70 1.80
CA ARG A 70 3.61 -0.52 1.01
C ARG A 70 3.78 0.70 1.90
N LEU A 71 2.87 0.91 2.85
CA LEU A 71 2.93 2.03 3.78
C LEU A 71 4.18 1.95 4.68
N LEU A 72 4.46 0.79 5.26
CA LEU A 72 5.64 0.54 6.09
C LEU A 72 6.93 0.68 5.28
N ALA A 73 6.99 0.13 4.06
CA ALA A 73 8.15 0.26 3.19
C ALA A 73 8.43 1.71 2.77
N THR A 74 7.39 2.55 2.67
CA THR A 74 7.52 3.95 2.22
C THR A 74 7.79 4.91 3.38
N ASN A 75 7.03 4.80 4.47
CA ASN A 75 7.05 5.77 5.57
C ASN A 75 7.90 5.32 6.76
N TYR A 76 8.08 4.00 6.95
CA TYR A 76 8.77 3.40 8.09
C TYR A 76 9.83 2.39 7.63
N ALA A 77 10.59 2.76 6.60
CA ALA A 77 11.48 1.86 5.87
C ALA A 77 12.57 1.21 6.74
N GLU A 78 13.01 1.88 7.81
CA GLU A 78 14.01 1.35 8.74
C GLU A 78 13.43 0.26 9.64
N ASP A 79 12.25 0.49 10.23
CA ASP A 79 11.55 -0.49 11.06
C ASP A 79 11.10 -1.68 10.22
N TRP A 80 10.65 -1.43 8.99
CA TRP A 80 10.33 -2.47 8.02
C TRP A 80 11.55 -3.33 7.69
N ARG A 81 12.72 -2.72 7.46
CA ARG A 81 13.97 -3.47 7.24
C ARG A 81 14.41 -4.28 8.46
N ARG A 82 14.28 -3.72 9.67
CA ARG A 82 14.62 -4.44 10.92
C ARG A 82 13.72 -5.65 11.16
N LEU A 83 12.44 -5.54 10.82
CA LEU A 83 11.50 -6.65 10.84
C LEU A 83 11.93 -7.75 9.86
N LEU A 84 12.18 -7.38 8.60
CA LEU A 84 12.56 -8.35 7.56
C LEU A 84 13.90 -9.04 7.85
N ALA A 85 14.85 -8.34 8.49
CA ALA A 85 16.13 -8.91 8.88
C ALA A 85 15.99 -10.06 9.93
N ASN A 86 14.92 -10.05 10.71
CA ASN A 86 14.62 -11.06 11.73
C ASN A 86 13.32 -11.81 11.44
N ALA A 87 12.84 -11.77 10.18
CA ALA A 87 11.55 -12.32 9.81
C ALA A 87 11.54 -13.84 9.94
N SER A 88 10.48 -14.37 10.53
CA SER A 88 10.19 -15.80 10.48
C SER A 88 9.93 -16.27 9.05
N VAL A 89 10.13 -17.58 8.84
CA VAL A 89 9.88 -18.24 7.54
C VAL A 89 8.43 -18.02 7.07
N ASP A 90 7.49 -17.97 8.00
CA ASP A 90 6.07 -17.74 7.72
C ASP A 90 5.82 -16.33 7.18
N LEU A 91 6.44 -15.30 7.78
CA LEU A 91 6.33 -13.94 7.27
C LEU A 91 7.00 -13.80 5.89
N VAL A 92 8.18 -14.40 5.70
CA VAL A 92 8.88 -14.37 4.41
C VAL A 92 8.01 -15.00 3.32
N ALA A 93 7.38 -16.13 3.58
CA ALA A 93 6.52 -16.82 2.62
C ALA A 93 5.31 -15.98 2.17
N VAL A 94 4.80 -15.09 3.03
CA VAL A 94 3.71 -14.17 2.70
C VAL A 94 4.22 -12.95 1.94
N VAL A 95 5.40 -12.43 2.29
CA VAL A 95 6.00 -11.26 1.62
C VAL A 95 6.51 -11.59 0.20
N THR A 96 6.95 -12.82 -0.04
CA THR A 96 7.54 -13.25 -1.33
C THR A 96 6.54 -13.87 -2.32
N LYS A 97 5.26 -13.92 -1.97
CA LYS A 97 4.18 -14.38 -2.85
C LYS A 97 3.60 -13.23 -3.67
#